data_AF-A0AA38PPH1-F1
#
_entry.id   AF-A0AA38PPH1-F1
#
_cell.length_a   1.000
_cell.length_b   1.000
_cell.length_c   1.000
_cell.angle_alpha   90.00
_cell.angle_beta   90.00
_cell.angle_gamma   90.00
#
_symmetry.space_group_name_H-M   'P 1'
#
loop_
_entity.id
_entity.type
_entity.pdbx_description
1 polymer ?
#
loop_
_entity_poly.entity_id
_entity_poly.type
_entity_poly.pdbx_seq_one_letter_code
_entity_poly.pdbx_strand_id
1 'polypeptide(L)'
;MTVNLRDPIAGDSAVPESHDLNTRYVAPGKGFHLQLGERHMVFPDVSRAPPELYLTRGYSAHAHVDPCYAPFAFNLNVGRKQYDTPTARQHISIPSYGGANFVDANLRVVVAGAVGTMFAFDPTHVHGTTVTGGTQNLNLTFAFSKKIGEAFAKLDEQQKLAFGESNWGAGEGK
;
A
#
# COMPACT_ATOMS: atom_id res chain seq x y z
N MET A 1 17.21 -9.52 8.82
CA MET A 1 15.99 -10.30 8.50
C MET A 1 15.89 -10.39 6.99
N THR A 2 16.05 -11.58 6.42
CA THR A 2 16.07 -11.78 4.97
C THR A 2 14.78 -12.48 4.56
N VAL A 3 13.90 -11.77 3.85
CA VAL A 3 12.68 -12.36 3.29
C VAL A 3 13.03 -12.97 1.95
N ASN A 4 13.11 -14.29 1.88
CA ASN A 4 13.28 -15.02 0.63
C ASN A 4 11.91 -15.42 0.10
N LEU A 5 11.43 -14.74 -0.94
CA LEU A 5 10.27 -15.17 -1.72
C LEU A 5 10.77 -16.26 -2.69
N ARG A 6 10.32 -17.50 -2.54
CA ARG A 6 10.60 -18.57 -3.51
C ARG A 6 9.51 -18.63 -4.57
N ASP A 7 9.91 -19.06 -5.77
CA ASP A 7 9.03 -19.23 -6.93
C ASP A 7 7.84 -20.17 -6.65
N PRO A 8 6.71 -20.00 -7.37
CA PRO A 8 5.55 -20.87 -7.25
C PRO A 8 5.89 -22.33 -7.65
N ILE A 9 5.17 -23.27 -7.02
CA ILE A 9 5.29 -24.72 -7.22
C ILE A 9 5.35 -25.04 -8.72
N ALA A 10 6.46 -25.63 -9.15
CA ALA A 10 6.66 -26.11 -10.50
C ALA A 10 5.68 -27.26 -10.77
N GLY A 11 4.73 -27.00 -11.66
CA GLY A 11 3.73 -27.98 -12.08
C GLY A 11 2.33 -27.40 -12.07
N ASP A 12 2.02 -26.46 -12.97
CA ASP A 12 0.81 -26.63 -13.77
C ASP A 12 0.75 -25.65 -14.94
N SER A 13 0.17 -26.17 -16.02
CA SER A 13 0.07 -25.70 -17.40
C SER A 13 -0.23 -24.20 -17.64
N ALA A 14 0.23 -23.73 -18.80
CA ALA A 14 0.09 -22.38 -19.32
C ALA A 14 -1.39 -21.96 -19.44
N VAL A 15 -1.77 -20.93 -18.67
CA VAL A 15 -3.01 -20.18 -18.89
C VAL A 15 -2.62 -18.84 -19.55
N PRO A 16 -3.26 -18.41 -20.64
CA PRO A 16 -2.92 -17.16 -21.28
C PRO A 16 -3.38 -15.99 -20.40
N GLU A 17 -2.43 -15.25 -19.85
CA GLU A 17 -2.67 -14.05 -19.04
C GLU A 17 -3.09 -12.87 -19.93
N SER A 18 -4.39 -12.66 -20.11
CA SER A 18 -4.90 -11.30 -20.33
C SER A 18 -5.42 -10.77 -19.00
N HIS A 19 -4.55 -10.07 -18.26
CA HIS A 19 -4.92 -9.39 -17.03
C HIS A 19 -5.70 -8.13 -17.37
N ASP A 20 -7.02 -8.26 -17.42
CA ASP A 20 -7.92 -7.12 -17.51
C ASP A 20 -7.96 -6.45 -16.12
N LEU A 21 -7.10 -5.46 -15.90
CA LEU A 21 -6.92 -4.78 -14.61
C LEU A 21 -8.15 -3.95 -14.16
N ASN A 22 -9.22 -3.93 -14.96
CA ASN A 22 -10.45 -3.15 -14.70
C ASN A 22 -11.64 -3.98 -14.19
N THR A 23 -11.46 -5.25 -13.85
CA THR A 23 -12.55 -6.06 -13.26
C THR A 23 -12.38 -6.26 -11.75
N ARG A 24 -13.50 -6.19 -11.01
CA ARG A 24 -13.58 -6.61 -9.60
C ARG A 24 -13.50 -8.13 -9.42
N TYR A 25 -13.49 -8.89 -10.51
CA TYR A 25 -13.43 -10.34 -10.55
C TYR A 25 -12.04 -10.78 -11.03
N VAL A 26 -11.09 -10.85 -10.09
CA VAL A 26 -9.77 -11.43 -10.30
C VAL A 26 -9.82 -12.88 -9.82
N ALA A 27 -9.32 -13.82 -10.62
CA ALA A 27 -9.24 -15.22 -10.21
C ALA A 27 -8.37 -15.36 -8.94
N PRO A 28 -8.73 -16.22 -7.96
CA PRO A 28 -7.88 -16.52 -6.82
C PRO A 28 -6.51 -17.02 -7.31
N GLY A 29 -5.41 -16.47 -6.82
CA GLY A 29 -4.07 -16.95 -7.17
C GLY A 29 -3.55 -18.02 -6.20
N LYS A 30 -2.38 -18.60 -6.52
CA LYS A 30 -1.84 -19.86 -5.95
C LYS A 30 -1.36 -19.84 -4.48
N GLY A 31 -1.80 -18.89 -3.66
CA GLY A 31 -1.29 -18.72 -2.30
C GLY A 31 0.13 -18.11 -2.23
N PHE A 32 0.68 -17.97 -1.02
CA PHE A 32 2.14 -17.80 -0.80
C PHE A 32 2.56 -18.49 0.50
N HIS A 33 3.87 -18.65 0.71
CA HIS A 33 4.43 -19.12 1.98
C HIS A 33 5.46 -18.12 2.52
N LEU A 34 5.53 -18.00 3.85
CA LEU A 34 6.55 -17.22 4.54
C LEU A 34 7.42 -18.16 5.39
N GLN A 35 8.74 -18.03 5.26
CA GLN A 35 9.69 -18.68 6.14
C GLN A 35 10.22 -17.66 7.16
N LEU A 36 9.91 -17.86 8.43
CA LEU A 36 10.37 -17.03 9.55
C LEU A 36 11.20 -17.88 10.50
N GLY A 37 12.52 -17.89 10.30
CA GLY A 37 13.42 -18.82 11.01
C GLY A 37 13.12 -20.27 10.63
N GLU A 38 12.84 -21.11 11.63
CA GLU A 38 12.45 -22.52 11.43
C GLU A 38 10.95 -22.70 11.13
N ARG A 39 10.13 -21.65 11.29
CA ARG A 39 8.68 -21.73 11.08
C ARG A 39 8.30 -21.47 9.63
N HIS A 40 7.49 -22.37 9.08
CA HIS A 40 6.92 -22.27 7.75
C HIS A 40 5.43 -21.94 7.85
N MET A 41 5.02 -20.79 7.32
CA MET A 41 3.63 -20.34 7.32
C MET A 41 3.07 -20.45 5.90
N VAL A 42 1.94 -21.13 5.73
CA VAL A 42 1.31 -21.37 4.43
C VAL A 42 0.01 -20.59 4.35
N PHE A 43 -0.13 -19.77 3.31
CA PHE A 43 -1.34 -18.97 3.02
C PHE A 43 -1.97 -19.50 1.73
N PRO A 44 -2.73 -20.61 1.79
CA PRO A 44 -3.17 -21.34 0.60
C PRO A 44 -4.19 -20.55 -0.25
N ASP A 45 -4.98 -19.69 0.39
CA ASP A 45 -6.07 -18.95 -0.25
C ASP A 45 -5.72 -17.49 -0.57
N VAL A 46 -4.48 -17.07 -0.29
CA VAL A 46 -4.04 -15.68 -0.39
C VAL A 46 -2.91 -15.61 -1.39
N SER A 47 -3.16 -15.17 -2.62
CA SER A 47 -2.19 -15.26 -3.72
C SER A 47 -0.93 -14.40 -3.57
N ARG A 48 -0.96 -13.42 -2.66
CA ARG A 48 0.13 -12.51 -2.33
C ARG A 48 -0.02 -12.03 -0.90
N ALA A 49 1.11 -11.83 -0.22
CA ALA A 49 1.12 -11.00 0.97
C ALA A 49 0.57 -9.63 0.55
N PRO A 50 -0.45 -9.08 1.21
CA PRO A 50 -0.94 -7.75 0.89
C PRO A 50 0.28 -6.80 0.93
N PRO A 51 0.62 -6.13 -0.17
CA PRO A 51 1.83 -5.34 -0.22
C PRO A 51 1.71 -4.19 0.78
N GLU A 52 2.62 -4.13 1.76
CA GLU A 52 2.72 -3.00 2.71
C GLU A 52 3.38 -1.76 2.07
N LEU A 53 3.84 -1.91 0.82
CA LEU A 53 4.35 -0.85 -0.03
C LEU A 53 3.58 -0.85 -1.35
N TYR A 54 2.89 0.26 -1.62
CA TYR A 54 2.29 0.50 -2.93
C TYR A 54 3.12 1.54 -3.68
N LEU A 55 3.47 1.20 -4.92
CA LEU A 55 4.05 2.13 -5.88
C LEU A 55 2.91 2.74 -6.68
N THR A 56 2.77 4.06 -6.62
CA THR A 56 1.68 4.74 -7.31
C THR A 56 2.21 5.75 -8.31
N ARG A 57 1.63 5.75 -9.51
CA ARG A 57 1.94 6.70 -10.59
C ARG A 57 0.65 7.38 -11.02
N GLY A 58 0.62 8.71 -10.94
CA GLY A 58 -0.57 9.49 -11.31
C GLY A 58 -1.76 9.21 -10.41
N TYR A 59 -1.50 8.87 -9.16
CA TYR A 59 -2.55 8.66 -8.17
C TYR A 59 -3.35 9.94 -7.99
N SER A 60 -4.65 9.83 -8.19
CA SER A 60 -5.63 10.85 -7.91
C SER A 60 -6.77 10.16 -7.18
N ALA A 61 -7.07 10.63 -5.98
CA ALA A 61 -8.12 10.05 -5.15
C ALA A 61 -9.10 11.11 -4.69
N HIS A 62 -10.37 10.73 -4.72
CA HIS A 62 -11.43 11.47 -4.03
C HIS A 62 -11.23 11.40 -2.51
N ALA A 63 -11.98 12.19 -1.75
CA ALA A 63 -11.95 12.13 -0.30
C ALA A 63 -12.32 10.71 0.20
N HIS A 64 -11.45 10.11 1.00
CA HIS A 64 -11.61 8.76 1.55
C HIS A 64 -10.89 8.62 2.89
N VAL A 65 -11.03 7.44 3.50
CA VAL A 65 -10.27 6.99 4.66
C VAL A 65 -9.73 5.59 4.36
N ASP A 66 -8.59 5.26 4.94
CA ASP A 66 -7.90 4.00 4.76
C ASP A 66 -7.80 3.27 6.11
N PRO A 67 -8.48 2.14 6.30
CA PRO A 67 -8.37 1.34 7.52
C PRO A 67 -6.93 0.84 7.73
N CYS A 68 -6.30 1.30 8.80
CA CYS A 68 -4.89 1.06 9.10
C CYS A 68 -4.71 0.59 10.54
N TYR A 69 -3.74 -0.31 10.79
CA TYR A 69 -3.38 -0.72 12.16
C TYR A 69 -2.28 0.13 12.78
N ALA A 70 -1.47 0.80 11.96
CA ALA A 70 -0.46 1.74 12.43
C ALA A 70 -1.05 3.15 12.54
N PRO A 71 -0.53 4.00 13.45
CA PRO A 71 -1.02 5.37 13.61
C PRO A 71 -0.70 6.28 12.41
N PHE A 72 0.31 5.92 11.61
CA PHE A 72 0.74 6.72 10.47
C PHE A 72 1.01 5.87 9.24
N ALA A 73 0.64 6.39 8.08
CA ALA A 73 1.17 6.01 6.79
C ALA A 73 2.20 7.04 6.33
N PHE A 74 3.14 6.62 5.48
CA PHE A 74 4.19 7.50 4.95
C PHE A 74 4.09 7.60 3.44
N ASN A 75 4.34 8.79 2.91
CA ASN A 75 4.40 9.03 1.49
C ASN A 75 5.69 9.75 1.14
N LEU A 76 6.36 9.30 0.09
CA LEU A 76 7.52 9.97 -0.51
C LEU A 76 7.23 10.21 -1.99
N ASN A 77 7.23 11.48 -2.39
CA ASN A 77 7.12 11.85 -3.79
C ASN A 77 8.51 11.76 -4.46
N VAL A 78 8.69 10.79 -5.33
CA VAL A 78 9.95 10.56 -6.05
C VAL A 78 9.98 11.21 -7.43
N GLY A 79 8.87 11.79 -7.88
CA GLY A 79 8.84 12.45 -9.18
C GLY A 79 7.54 13.21 -9.42
N ARG A 80 7.64 14.37 -10.07
CA ARG A 80 6.49 15.16 -10.50
C ARG A 80 6.64 15.52 -11.95
N LYS A 81 5.57 15.36 -12.72
CA LYS A 81 5.49 15.76 -14.12
C LYS A 81 4.20 16.53 -14.36
N GLN A 82 4.27 17.60 -15.12
CA GLN A 82 3.09 18.31 -15.60
C GLN A 82 2.94 18.04 -17.09
N TYR A 83 1.78 17.51 -17.47
CA TYR A 83 1.44 17.24 -18.86
C TYR A 83 0.51 18.31 -19.37
N ASP A 84 0.87 18.87 -20.52
CA ASP A 84 0.04 19.82 -21.24
C ASP A 84 -0.96 19.05 -22.13
N THR A 85 -2.03 18.56 -21.53
CA THR A 85 -3.10 17.84 -22.24
C THR A 85 -4.31 18.75 -22.48
N PRO A 86 -5.15 18.46 -23.50
CA PRO A 86 -6.40 19.21 -23.69
C PRO A 86 -7.27 19.24 -22.42
N THR A 87 -7.31 18.14 -21.67
CA THR A 87 -8.00 18.05 -20.37
C THR A 87 -7.33 18.91 -19.29
N ALA A 88 -6.00 19.00 -19.26
CA ALA A 88 -5.28 19.90 -18.35
C ALA A 88 -5.57 21.38 -18.65
N ARG A 89 -5.89 21.71 -19.91
CA ARG A 89 -6.29 23.06 -20.34
C ARG A 89 -7.77 23.38 -20.09
N GLN A 90 -8.57 22.42 -19.62
CA GLN A 90 -9.98 22.66 -19.30
C GLN A 90 -10.12 23.41 -17.96
N HIS A 91 -10.36 24.73 -18.05
CA HIS A 91 -11.06 25.67 -17.15
C HIS A 91 -10.86 25.65 -15.62
N ILE A 92 -10.09 24.75 -15.02
CA ILE A 92 -9.80 24.78 -13.60
C ILE A 92 -8.46 25.49 -13.43
N SER A 93 -8.52 26.76 -12.99
CA SER A 93 -7.32 27.49 -12.60
C SER A 93 -6.64 26.76 -11.44
N ILE A 94 -5.46 26.21 -11.72
CA ILE A 94 -4.66 25.49 -10.73
C ILE A 94 -3.39 26.31 -10.50
N PRO A 95 -3.03 26.61 -9.23
CA PRO A 95 -1.79 27.31 -8.93
C PRO A 95 -0.58 26.60 -9.53
N SER A 96 0.53 27.30 -9.76
CA SER A 96 1.75 26.71 -10.33
C SER A 96 2.31 25.53 -9.51
N TYR A 97 2.09 25.53 -8.20
CA TYR A 97 2.42 24.43 -7.27
C TYR A 97 1.22 23.53 -6.94
N GLY A 98 0.07 23.79 -7.57
CA GLY A 98 -1.17 23.04 -7.42
C GLY A 98 -1.17 21.75 -8.27
N GLY A 99 -2.23 20.96 -8.12
CA GLY A 99 -2.39 19.73 -8.89
C GLY A 99 -1.94 18.48 -8.13
N ALA A 100 -2.82 17.48 -8.01
CA ALA A 100 -2.53 16.16 -7.45
C ALA A 100 -1.85 16.17 -6.07
N ASN A 101 -2.00 17.24 -5.30
CA ASN A 101 -1.38 17.42 -4.00
C ASN A 101 -2.18 16.68 -2.95
N PHE A 102 -1.51 16.10 -1.96
CA PHE A 102 -2.18 15.46 -0.83
C PHE A 102 -2.96 16.49 -0.02
N VAL A 103 -4.14 16.10 0.43
CA VAL A 103 -5.03 16.92 1.27
C VAL A 103 -5.40 16.11 2.49
N ASP A 104 -5.14 16.67 3.67
CA ASP A 104 -5.78 16.24 4.91
C ASP A 104 -6.97 17.17 5.15
N ALA A 105 -8.20 16.64 5.00
CA ALA A 105 -9.41 17.45 5.11
C ALA A 105 -9.73 17.80 6.56
N ASN A 106 -9.31 16.97 7.52
CA ASN A 106 -9.53 17.19 8.94
C ASN A 106 -8.68 18.35 9.43
N LEU A 107 -7.40 18.37 9.08
CA LEU A 107 -6.46 19.45 9.41
C LEU A 107 -6.62 20.67 8.49
N ARG A 108 -7.31 20.51 7.35
CA ARG A 108 -7.44 21.52 6.28
C ARG A 108 -6.07 21.92 5.72
N VAL A 109 -5.19 20.94 5.58
CA VAL A 109 -3.82 21.12 5.08
C VAL A 109 -3.69 20.53 3.68
N VAL A 110 -3.00 21.26 2.81
CA VAL A 110 -2.58 20.77 1.49
C VAL A 110 -1.06 20.65 1.48
N VAL A 111 -0.57 19.44 1.25
CA VAL A 111 0.87 19.18 1.11
C VAL A 111 1.24 19.31 -0.36
N ALA A 112 1.93 20.40 -0.71
CA ALA A 112 2.46 20.60 -2.06
C ALA A 112 3.51 19.52 -2.36
N GLY A 113 3.20 18.62 -3.30
CA GLY A 113 4.06 17.48 -3.60
C GLY A 113 5.20 17.89 -4.52
N ALA A 114 6.36 18.29 -3.99
CA ALA A 114 7.60 18.43 -4.75
C ALA A 114 8.39 17.10 -4.78
N VAL A 115 9.36 16.98 -5.69
CA VAL A 115 10.28 15.82 -5.67
C VAL A 115 11.08 15.84 -4.38
N GLY A 116 11.13 14.71 -3.68
CA GLY A 116 11.77 14.57 -2.37
C GLY A 116 10.88 14.96 -1.19
N THR A 117 9.65 15.44 -1.42
CA THR A 117 8.71 15.69 -0.33
C THR A 117 8.31 14.36 0.32
N MET A 118 8.57 14.25 1.62
CA MET A 118 8.14 13.15 2.47
C MET A 118 7.20 13.67 3.54
N PHE A 119 6.12 12.95 3.82
CA PHE A 119 5.20 13.27 4.91
C PHE A 119 4.60 12.01 5.52
N ALA A 120 4.15 12.14 6.76
CA ALA A 120 3.37 11.14 7.48
C ALA A 120 1.96 11.68 7.69
N PHE A 121 0.95 10.81 7.63
CA PHE A 121 -0.43 11.18 7.88
C PHE A 121 -1.17 10.04 8.57
N ASP A 122 -2.23 10.37 9.31
CA ASP A 122 -3.14 9.37 9.87
C ASP A 122 -4.13 8.95 8.76
N PRO A 123 -4.02 7.72 8.24
CA PRO A 123 -4.87 7.25 7.15
C PRO A 123 -6.34 7.07 7.56
N THR A 124 -6.65 7.05 8.86
CA THR A 124 -8.03 6.92 9.36
C THR A 124 -8.80 8.24 9.32
N HIS A 125 -8.11 9.37 9.08
CA HIS A 125 -8.71 10.67 8.85
C HIS A 125 -9.05 10.89 7.37
N VAL A 126 -10.02 11.79 7.10
CA VAL A 126 -10.46 12.05 5.73
C VAL A 126 -9.36 12.75 4.96
N HIS A 127 -8.89 12.12 3.89
CA HIS A 127 -7.83 12.63 3.05
C HIS A 127 -8.10 12.33 1.57
N GLY A 128 -7.31 12.92 0.69
CA GLY A 128 -7.41 12.72 -0.75
C GLY A 128 -6.39 13.53 -1.52
N THR A 129 -6.66 13.81 -2.79
CA THR A 129 -5.80 14.67 -3.61
C THR A 129 -6.57 15.84 -4.21
N THR A 130 -5.91 16.98 -4.41
CA THR A 130 -6.46 18.05 -5.25
C THR A 130 -6.62 17.59 -6.70
N VAL A 131 -7.50 18.26 -7.45
CA VAL A 131 -7.68 18.02 -8.89
C VAL A 131 -6.32 18.08 -9.59
N THR A 132 -6.04 17.14 -10.49
CA THR A 132 -4.70 16.96 -11.07
C THR A 132 -4.25 18.10 -11.98
N GLY A 133 -5.13 18.60 -12.86
CA GLY A 133 -4.76 19.67 -13.81
C GLY A 133 -3.65 19.28 -14.78
N GLY A 134 -3.54 17.99 -15.14
CA GLY A 134 -2.40 17.48 -15.90
C GLY A 134 -1.15 17.21 -15.06
N THR A 135 -1.15 17.50 -13.76
CA THR A 135 -0.08 17.10 -12.85
C THR A 135 -0.16 15.62 -12.53
N GLN A 136 0.98 14.94 -12.60
CA GLN A 136 1.19 13.57 -12.17
C GLN A 136 2.31 13.54 -11.11
N ASN A 137 1.98 13.03 -9.92
CA ASN A 137 2.96 12.64 -8.92
C ASN A 137 3.32 11.15 -9.04
N LEU A 138 4.56 10.82 -8.72
CA LEU A 138 5.12 9.48 -8.63
C LEU A 138 5.45 9.27 -7.16
N ASN A 139 4.63 8.50 -6.44
CA ASN A 139 4.76 8.37 -4.99
C ASN A 139 5.08 6.93 -4.58
N LEU A 140 5.94 6.81 -3.58
CA LEU A 140 6.10 5.61 -2.77
C LEU A 140 5.25 5.77 -1.52
N THR A 141 4.25 4.92 -1.33
CA THR A 141 3.39 4.97 -0.14
C THR A 141 3.60 3.71 0.69
N PHE A 142 4.01 3.90 1.94
CA PHE A 142 4.10 2.87 2.96
C PHE A 142 2.83 2.93 3.81
N ALA A 143 2.02 1.88 3.73
CA ALA A 143 0.73 1.82 4.41
C ALA A 143 0.57 0.49 5.15
N PHE A 144 -0.15 0.54 6.27
CA PHE A 144 -0.23 -0.58 7.22
C PHE A 144 -1.68 -1.06 7.31
N SER A 145 -2.15 -1.72 6.25
CA SER A 145 -3.55 -2.12 6.09
C SER A 145 -4.06 -2.95 7.27
N LYS A 146 -5.20 -2.55 7.85
CA LYS A 146 -5.81 -3.22 9.01
C LYS A 146 -6.00 -4.73 8.80
N LYS A 147 -6.31 -5.17 7.57
CA LYS A 147 -6.47 -6.59 7.23
C LYS A 147 -5.20 -7.42 7.51
N ILE A 148 -4.03 -6.81 7.36
CA ILE A 148 -2.75 -7.47 7.64
C ILE A 148 -2.55 -7.60 9.15
N GLY A 149 -2.82 -6.52 9.89
CA GLY A 149 -2.81 -6.54 11.36
C GLY A 149 -3.77 -7.60 11.92
N GLU A 150 -4.97 -7.70 11.36
CA GLU A 150 -5.95 -8.74 11.72
C GLU A 150 -5.45 -10.16 11.39
N ALA A 151 -4.78 -10.35 10.25
CA ALA A 151 -4.20 -11.63 9.89
C ALA A 151 -3.07 -12.04 10.86
N PHE A 152 -2.18 -11.10 11.23
CA PHE A 152 -1.14 -11.35 12.22
C PHE A 152 -1.71 -11.65 13.60
N ALA A 153 -2.76 -10.93 14.04
CA ALA A 153 -3.41 -11.19 15.32
C ALA A 153 -4.01 -12.61 15.35
N LYS A 154 -4.68 -13.05 14.28
CA LYS A 154 -5.21 -14.42 14.18
C LYS A 154 -4.11 -15.48 14.23
N LEU A 155 -2.97 -15.21 13.59
CA LEU A 155 -1.82 -16.10 13.61
C LEU A 155 -1.21 -16.21 15.01
N ASP A 156 -1.12 -15.10 15.75
CA ASP A 156 -0.63 -15.08 17.13
C ASP A 156 -1.57 -15.86 18.06
N GLU A 157 -2.89 -15.67 17.95
CA GLU A 157 -3.88 -16.46 18.69
C GLU A 157 -3.75 -17.96 18.41
N GLN A 158 -3.63 -18.35 17.14
CA GLN A 158 -3.44 -19.75 16.75
C GLN A 158 -2.12 -20.34 17.29
N GLN A 159 -1.04 -19.55 17.29
CA GLN A 159 0.24 -20.00 17.86
C GLN A 159 0.16 -20.18 19.38
N LYS A 160 -0.47 -19.25 20.09
CA LYS A 160 -0.70 -19.35 21.54
C LYS A 160 -1.53 -20.58 21.90
N LEU A 161 -2.58 -20.87 21.12
CA LEU A 161 -3.39 -22.07 21.31
C LEU A 161 -2.61 -23.36 21.04
N ALA A 162 -1.77 -23.39 20.01
CA ALA A 162 -1.03 -24.58 19.60
C ALA A 162 0.21 -24.87 20.48
N PHE A 163 0.87 -23.84 21.02
CA PHE A 163 2.19 -23.97 21.64
C PHE A 163 2.32 -23.32 23.03
N GLY A 164 1.24 -22.75 23.58
CA GLY A 164 1.28 -21.97 24.83
C GLY A 164 1.82 -20.55 24.62
N GLU A 165 1.85 -19.74 25.69
CA GLU A 165 2.46 -18.40 25.62
C GLU A 165 3.96 -18.52 25.32
N SER A 166 4.37 -17.95 24.20
CA SER A 166 5.76 -17.98 23.76
C SER A 166 6.49 -16.77 24.37
N ASN A 167 7.48 -17.02 25.23
CA ASN A 167 8.36 -15.97 25.81
C ASN A 167 9.38 -15.41 24.80
N TRP A 168 9.09 -15.42 23.50
CA TRP A 168 9.98 -14.92 22.46
C TRP A 168 9.92 -13.39 22.40
N GLY A 169 10.48 -12.74 23.42
CA GLY A 169 10.91 -11.36 23.29
C GLY A 169 12.08 -11.28 22.31
N ALA A 170 12.03 -10.34 21.37
CA ALA A 170 13.24 -9.91 20.66
C ALA A 170 14.24 -9.50 21.73
N GLY A 171 15.31 -10.29 21.90
CA GLY A 171 16.24 -10.16 23.02
C GLY A 171 16.61 -8.71 23.26
N GLU A 172 16.36 -8.23 24.49
CA GLU A 172 16.86 -6.93 24.94
C GLU A 172 18.38 -6.99 24.81
N GLY A 173 18.90 -6.33 23.76
CA GLY A 173 20.34 -6.22 23.55
C GLY A 173 20.95 -5.57 24.79
N LYS A 174 21.74 -6.35 25.53
CA LYS A 174 22.71 -5.84 26.51
C LYS A 174 24.06 -5.66 25.84
#